data_AF-A0A2G5BCV6-F1
#
_entry.id   AF-A0A2G5BCV6-F1
#
_cell.length_a   1.000
_cell.length_b   1.000
_cell.length_c   1.000
_cell.angle_alpha   90.00
_cell.angle_beta   90.00
_cell.angle_gamma   90.00
#
_symmetry.space_group_name_H-M   'P 1'
#
loop_
_entity.id
_entity.type
_entity.pdbx_description
1 polymer ?
#
loop_
_entity_poly.entity_id
_entity_poly.type
_entity_poly.pdbx_seq_one_letter_code
_entity_poly.pdbx_strand_id
1 'polypeptide(L)'
;MAFRATASLRQSLKLRPAFELALRSSCLQLVLARWGLETAALMGLQGNQTANDDDRKLRAVEAITDAMYKSGLDDHATSAEKEMLEKPYRSWEYSDYVYGDNWEALGALQWLLGRQHVIPPYYSSFDRARLFRNTAIMPADPSTIENFVDTFMSSQIRQHVDAQQLQHAVNTSEAWIWRARAQVLLGLREEISNDTADRPGSQQETALEAALRTRHIPSSLRKIAADLPNTIPLAAKHSLDKGLIGSVESDDFGIVVEMKETPEEVSANQPRTTTVPYRNLDSDHLDALRKIAESRFMAFAWALGKIDTWDIEKTGELLSINPINAIWTPENE
;
A
#
# COMPACT_ATOMS: atom_id res chain seq x y z
N MET A 1 24.23 25.90 -12.86
CA MET A 1 24.04 25.27 -14.19
C MET A 1 22.55 25.08 -14.36
N ALA A 2 21.90 25.96 -15.14
CA ALA A 2 20.44 26.05 -15.22
C ALA A 2 19.88 24.89 -16.06
N PHE A 3 19.19 23.94 -15.42
CA PHE A 3 18.38 22.95 -16.12
C PHE A 3 17.13 23.65 -16.66
N ARG A 4 17.16 24.05 -17.93
CA ARG A 4 15.94 24.22 -18.73
C ARG A 4 15.43 22.81 -19.07
N ALA A 5 14.77 22.16 -18.12
CA ALA A 5 13.88 21.06 -18.43
C ALA A 5 12.54 21.69 -18.82
N THR A 6 12.29 21.63 -20.12
CA THR A 6 11.09 22.09 -20.81
C THR A 6 9.79 21.64 -20.13
N ALA A 7 8.74 22.43 -20.28
CA ALA A 7 7.33 22.17 -19.96
C ALA A 7 6.73 20.86 -20.56
N SER A 8 7.56 19.95 -21.08
CA SER A 8 7.20 18.65 -21.65
C SER A 8 7.18 17.50 -20.64
N LEU A 9 7.34 17.75 -19.33
CA LEU A 9 7.36 16.70 -18.30
C LEU A 9 6.07 16.55 -17.49
N ARG A 10 5.04 17.40 -17.70
CA ARG A 10 3.68 17.12 -17.22
C ARG A 10 3.03 16.09 -18.16
N GLN A 11 3.54 14.84 -18.15
CA GLN A 11 2.78 13.74 -18.74
C GLN A 11 1.45 13.66 -17.99
N SER A 12 0.34 13.87 -18.71
CA SER A 12 -0.97 13.58 -18.17
C SER A 12 -0.97 12.12 -17.70
N LEU A 13 -1.17 11.90 -16.41
CA LEU A 13 -1.28 10.56 -15.83
C LEU A 13 -2.43 9.83 -16.55
N LYS A 14 -2.07 8.85 -17.38
CA LYS A 14 -3.04 8.07 -18.14
C LYS A 14 -3.30 6.76 -17.41
N LEU A 15 -4.49 6.65 -16.86
CA LEU A 15 -4.95 5.42 -16.22
C LEU A 15 -5.28 4.34 -17.27
N ARG A 16 -5.10 3.09 -16.87
CA ARG A 16 -5.66 1.91 -17.54
C ARG A 16 -7.19 2.06 -17.68
N PRO A 17 -7.80 1.41 -18.68
CA PRO A 17 -9.25 1.37 -18.82
C PRO A 17 -9.96 0.99 -17.51
N ALA A 18 -11.13 1.59 -17.24
CA ALA A 18 -11.86 1.34 -16.01
C ALA A 18 -12.22 -0.15 -15.83
N PHE A 19 -12.54 -0.85 -16.92
CA PHE A 19 -12.80 -2.29 -16.87
C PHE A 19 -11.57 -3.10 -16.39
N GLU A 20 -10.34 -2.73 -16.77
CA GLU A 20 -9.12 -3.40 -16.27
C GLU A 20 -8.96 -3.19 -14.76
N LEU A 21 -9.22 -1.96 -14.28
CA LEU A 21 -9.18 -1.66 -12.85
C LEU A 21 -10.26 -2.45 -12.08
N ALA A 22 -11.46 -2.62 -12.68
CA ALA A 22 -12.56 -3.39 -12.10
C ALA A 22 -12.24 -4.89 -12.03
N LEU A 23 -11.69 -5.47 -13.09
CA LEU A 23 -11.23 -6.86 -13.11
C LEU A 23 -10.18 -7.11 -12.02
N ARG A 24 -9.16 -6.24 -11.94
CA ARG A 24 -8.11 -6.34 -10.91
C ARG A 24 -8.68 -6.22 -9.49
N SER A 25 -9.60 -5.28 -9.27
CA SER A 25 -10.29 -5.11 -7.99
C SER A 25 -11.09 -6.36 -7.61
N SER A 26 -11.75 -6.98 -8.58
CA SER A 26 -12.56 -8.19 -8.37
C SER A 26 -11.69 -9.38 -7.98
N CYS A 27 -10.56 -9.58 -8.66
CA CYS A 27 -9.59 -10.60 -8.29
C CYS A 27 -9.05 -10.38 -6.85
N LEU A 28 -8.66 -9.15 -6.51
CA LEU A 28 -8.23 -8.83 -5.13
C LEU A 28 -9.33 -9.09 -4.11
N GLN A 29 -10.59 -8.81 -4.44
CA GLN A 29 -11.71 -9.07 -3.54
C GLN A 29 -11.95 -10.55 -3.30
N LEU A 30 -11.81 -11.42 -4.31
CA LEU A 30 -11.87 -12.87 -4.13
C LEU A 30 -10.74 -13.37 -3.23
N VAL A 31 -9.52 -12.91 -3.50
CA VAL A 31 -8.33 -13.21 -2.69
C VAL A 31 -8.52 -12.81 -1.23
N LEU A 32 -9.00 -11.59 -0.98
CA LEU A 32 -9.24 -11.06 0.37
C LEU A 32 -10.42 -11.74 1.06
N ALA A 33 -11.44 -12.18 0.31
CA ALA A 33 -12.55 -12.96 0.84
C ALA A 33 -12.07 -14.34 1.31
N ARG A 34 -11.25 -15.01 0.48
CA ARG A 34 -10.61 -16.28 0.81
C ARG A 34 -9.70 -16.12 2.04
N TRP A 35 -8.90 -15.05 2.09
CA TRP A 35 -8.07 -14.70 3.25
C TRP A 35 -8.89 -14.54 4.52
N GLY A 36 -9.99 -13.79 4.46
CA GLY A 36 -10.86 -13.58 5.62
C GLY A 36 -11.48 -14.87 6.16
N LEU A 37 -11.86 -15.80 5.27
CA LEU A 37 -12.36 -17.13 5.67
C LEU A 37 -11.28 -17.99 6.34
N GLU A 38 -10.07 -18.01 5.79
CA GLU A 38 -8.95 -18.78 6.34
C GLU A 38 -8.48 -18.21 7.68
N THR A 39 -8.34 -16.89 7.80
CA THR A 39 -8.02 -16.25 9.08
C THR A 39 -9.10 -16.53 10.13
N ALA A 40 -10.38 -16.46 9.77
CA ALA A 40 -11.48 -16.79 10.69
C ALA A 40 -11.52 -18.28 11.07
N ALA A 41 -11.08 -19.17 10.17
CA ALA A 41 -10.91 -20.58 10.49
C ALA A 41 -9.77 -20.79 11.48
N LEU A 42 -8.61 -20.17 11.23
CA LEU A 42 -7.42 -20.25 12.09
C LEU A 42 -7.68 -19.68 13.49
N MET A 43 -8.26 -18.49 13.59
CA MET A 43 -8.60 -17.87 14.88
C MET A 43 -9.69 -18.65 15.62
N GLY A 44 -10.65 -19.20 14.87
CA GLY A 44 -11.72 -20.01 15.44
C GLY A 44 -11.25 -21.38 15.96
N LEU A 45 -10.05 -21.86 15.62
CA LEU A 45 -9.45 -23.07 16.23
C LEU A 45 -9.23 -22.90 17.74
N GLN A 46 -9.28 -21.68 18.26
CA GLN A 46 -9.18 -21.38 19.70
C GLN A 46 -10.53 -21.41 20.44
N GLY A 47 -11.65 -21.65 19.75
CA GLY A 47 -13.00 -21.75 20.34
C GLY A 47 -13.73 -23.05 19.96
N ASN A 48 -14.87 -23.32 20.60
CA ASN A 48 -15.71 -24.50 20.31
C ASN A 48 -16.38 -24.37 18.93
N GLN A 49 -15.67 -24.72 17.85
CA GLN A 49 -16.26 -24.84 16.52
C GLN A 49 -17.15 -26.08 16.41
N THR A 50 -18.32 -25.93 15.78
CA THR A 50 -19.19 -27.06 15.46
C THR A 50 -18.84 -27.64 14.08
N ALA A 51 -19.05 -28.94 13.87
CA ALA A 51 -18.81 -29.57 12.55
C ALA A 51 -19.59 -28.90 11.40
N ASN A 52 -20.78 -28.36 11.70
CA ASN A 52 -21.60 -27.62 10.73
C ASN A 52 -20.96 -26.30 10.28
N ASP A 53 -20.17 -25.63 11.14
CA ASP A 53 -19.50 -24.39 10.78
C ASP A 53 -18.35 -24.62 9.80
N ASP A 54 -17.65 -25.75 9.95
CA ASP A 54 -16.53 -26.12 9.08
C ASP A 54 -17.01 -26.56 7.69
N ASP A 55 -18.08 -27.34 7.61
CA ASP A 55 -18.71 -27.69 6.32
C ASP A 55 -19.20 -26.45 5.57
N ARG A 56 -19.78 -25.47 6.28
CA ARG A 56 -20.23 -24.21 5.67
C ARG A 56 -19.05 -23.41 5.12
N LYS A 57 -17.94 -23.32 5.87
CA LYS A 57 -16.73 -22.61 5.43
C LYS A 57 -16.08 -23.30 4.25
N LEU A 58 -15.97 -24.63 4.27
CA LEU A 58 -15.44 -25.41 3.14
C LEU A 58 -16.23 -25.15 1.85
N ARG A 59 -17.57 -25.21 1.91
CA ARG A 59 -18.41 -24.90 0.74
C ARG A 59 -18.25 -23.45 0.27
N ALA A 60 -18.06 -22.50 1.19
CA ALA A 60 -17.83 -21.10 0.83
C ALA A 60 -16.49 -20.93 0.11
N VAL A 61 -15.46 -21.67 0.53
CA VAL A 61 -14.16 -21.71 -0.13
C VAL A 61 -14.28 -22.26 -1.54
N GLU A 62 -14.90 -23.42 -1.70
CA GLU A 62 -15.14 -24.03 -3.02
C GLU A 62 -15.94 -23.09 -3.92
N ALA A 63 -16.96 -22.43 -3.38
CA ALA A 63 -17.79 -21.48 -4.12
C ALA A 63 -17.01 -20.24 -4.59
N ILE A 64 -16.05 -19.74 -3.81
CA ILE A 64 -15.18 -18.62 -4.21
C ILE A 64 -14.30 -19.03 -5.39
N THR A 65 -13.67 -20.20 -5.31
CA THR A 65 -12.81 -20.73 -6.37
C THR A 65 -13.63 -21.00 -7.64
N ASP A 66 -14.82 -21.57 -7.50
CA ASP A 66 -15.78 -21.76 -8.60
C ASP A 66 -16.23 -20.43 -9.23
N ALA A 67 -16.49 -19.40 -8.42
CA ALA A 67 -16.91 -18.11 -8.91
C ALA A 67 -15.83 -17.43 -9.76
N MET A 68 -14.55 -17.61 -9.42
CA MET A 68 -13.43 -17.13 -10.24
C MET A 68 -13.49 -17.69 -11.67
N TYR A 69 -13.62 -19.01 -11.83
CA TYR A 69 -13.67 -19.63 -13.16
C TYR A 69 -14.98 -19.32 -13.91
N LYS A 70 -16.12 -19.34 -13.21
CA LYS A 70 -17.43 -19.11 -13.84
C LYS A 70 -17.59 -17.68 -14.37
N SER A 71 -16.97 -16.70 -13.70
CA SER A 71 -16.97 -15.29 -14.12
C SER A 71 -15.87 -14.94 -15.13
N GLY A 72 -14.96 -15.88 -15.46
CA GLY A 72 -13.81 -15.63 -16.32
C GLY A 72 -12.73 -14.72 -15.70
N LEU A 73 -12.76 -14.52 -14.37
CA LEU A 73 -11.73 -13.75 -13.67
C LEU A 73 -10.37 -14.45 -13.63
N ASP A 74 -10.33 -15.75 -13.85
CA ASP A 74 -9.08 -16.50 -13.86
C ASP A 74 -8.12 -15.94 -14.92
N ASP A 75 -8.57 -15.53 -16.10
CA ASP A 75 -7.69 -14.90 -17.11
C ASP A 75 -7.01 -13.60 -16.64
N HIS A 76 -7.50 -13.00 -15.55
CA HIS A 76 -6.99 -11.76 -14.98
C HIS A 76 -6.28 -11.93 -13.64
N ALA A 77 -6.45 -13.07 -12.97
CA ALA A 77 -5.73 -13.40 -11.74
C ALA A 77 -4.26 -13.75 -12.04
N THR A 78 -3.35 -13.38 -11.15
CA THR A 78 -1.95 -13.81 -11.23
C THR A 78 -1.84 -15.31 -10.92
N SER A 79 -0.77 -15.96 -11.38
CA SER A 79 -0.54 -17.37 -11.08
C SER A 79 -0.52 -17.65 -9.56
N ALA A 80 0.07 -16.74 -8.78
CA ALA A 80 0.15 -16.87 -7.33
C ALA A 80 -1.23 -16.71 -6.65
N GLU A 81 -2.08 -15.82 -7.16
CA GLU A 81 -3.46 -15.68 -6.66
C GLU A 81 -4.31 -16.91 -6.99
N LYS A 82 -4.18 -17.46 -8.20
CA LYS A 82 -4.87 -18.69 -8.60
C LYS A 82 -4.47 -19.86 -7.71
N GLU A 83 -3.17 -20.08 -7.57
CA GLU A 83 -2.62 -21.14 -6.73
C GLU A 83 -3.17 -21.04 -5.30
N MET A 84 -3.17 -19.84 -4.73
CA MET A 84 -3.69 -19.61 -3.39
C MET A 84 -5.20 -19.84 -3.28
N LEU A 85 -5.99 -19.44 -4.27
CA LEU A 85 -7.44 -19.68 -4.28
C LEU A 85 -7.79 -21.17 -4.42
N GLU A 86 -6.94 -21.92 -5.13
CA GLU A 86 -7.08 -23.37 -5.36
C GLU A 86 -6.58 -24.23 -4.19
N LYS A 87 -5.80 -23.66 -3.25
CA LYS A 87 -5.33 -24.38 -2.06
C LYS A 87 -6.50 -24.95 -1.26
N PRO A 88 -6.37 -26.20 -0.73
CA PRO A 88 -7.37 -26.77 0.15
C PRO A 88 -7.71 -25.87 1.35
N TYR A 89 -8.96 -25.96 1.83
CA TYR A 89 -9.36 -25.25 3.05
C TYR A 89 -8.43 -25.62 4.22
N ARG A 90 -7.94 -24.63 4.97
CA ARG A 90 -6.98 -24.75 6.08
C ARG A 90 -5.57 -25.20 5.70
N SER A 91 -5.20 -25.18 4.43
CA SER A 91 -3.83 -25.49 4.01
C SER A 91 -2.96 -24.25 3.80
N TRP A 92 -3.41 -23.07 4.23
CA TRP A 92 -2.64 -21.83 4.10
C TRP A 92 -1.47 -21.79 5.07
N GLU A 93 -0.31 -21.45 4.53
CA GLU A 93 0.92 -21.27 5.28
C GLU A 93 1.10 -19.79 5.67
N TYR A 94 2.06 -19.49 6.56
CA TYR A 94 2.33 -18.12 7.01
C TYR A 94 2.59 -17.16 5.83
N SER A 95 3.27 -17.63 4.79
CA SER A 95 3.53 -16.89 3.56
C SER A 95 2.26 -16.48 2.82
N ASP A 96 1.16 -17.23 2.93
CA ASP A 96 -0.11 -16.92 2.27
C ASP A 96 -0.86 -15.76 2.97
N TYR A 97 -0.60 -15.51 4.25
CA TYR A 97 -1.30 -14.44 4.97
C TYR A 97 -0.87 -13.03 4.54
N VAL A 98 0.22 -12.90 3.77
CA VAL A 98 0.65 -11.64 3.14
C VAL A 98 -0.41 -11.07 2.20
N TYR A 99 -1.31 -11.91 1.64
CA TYR A 99 -2.42 -11.44 0.81
C TYR A 99 -3.38 -10.51 1.57
N GLY A 100 -3.37 -10.55 2.90
CA GLY A 100 -4.09 -9.62 3.74
C GLY A 100 -3.63 -8.17 3.56
N ASP A 101 -2.41 -7.92 3.07
CA ASP A 101 -1.92 -6.56 2.88
C ASP A 101 -2.60 -5.86 1.67
N ASN A 102 -3.27 -6.62 0.79
CA ASN A 102 -3.94 -6.10 -0.40
C ASN A 102 -5.20 -5.27 -0.13
N TRP A 103 -5.67 -5.14 1.13
CA TRP A 103 -6.80 -4.27 1.48
C TRP A 103 -6.59 -2.83 0.99
N GLU A 104 -5.37 -2.34 1.15
CA GLU A 104 -5.00 -0.97 0.83
C GLU A 104 -4.91 -0.74 -0.69
N ALA A 105 -4.45 -1.76 -1.41
CA ALA A 105 -4.44 -1.77 -2.87
C ALA A 105 -5.87 -1.81 -3.44
N LEU A 106 -6.75 -2.65 -2.88
CA LEU A 106 -8.17 -2.69 -3.23
C LEU A 106 -8.84 -1.33 -3.00
N GLY A 107 -8.57 -0.68 -1.87
CA GLY A 107 -9.12 0.65 -1.58
C GLY A 107 -8.68 1.73 -2.57
N ALA A 108 -7.41 1.73 -2.96
CA ALA A 108 -6.90 2.64 -3.99
C ALA A 108 -7.55 2.39 -5.36
N LEU A 109 -7.70 1.12 -5.79
CA LEU A 109 -8.38 0.79 -7.04
C LEU A 109 -9.86 1.17 -7.01
N GLN A 110 -10.57 0.92 -5.91
CA GLN A 110 -11.96 1.35 -5.74
C GLN A 110 -12.11 2.86 -5.76
N TRP A 111 -11.13 3.60 -5.24
CA TRP A 111 -11.11 5.06 -5.33
C TRP A 111 -10.95 5.54 -6.78
N LEU A 112 -10.06 4.92 -7.56
CA LEU A 112 -9.91 5.19 -9.00
C LEU A 112 -11.19 4.89 -9.79
N LEU A 113 -11.94 3.86 -9.37
CA LEU A 113 -13.25 3.49 -9.92
C LEU A 113 -14.41 4.35 -9.40
N GLY A 114 -14.17 5.30 -8.49
CA GLY A 114 -15.22 6.15 -7.90
C GLY A 114 -16.15 5.44 -6.90
N ARG A 115 -15.85 4.19 -6.52
CA ARG A 115 -16.61 3.42 -5.52
C ARG A 115 -16.27 3.82 -4.09
N GLN A 116 -15.04 4.32 -3.90
CA GLN A 116 -14.58 4.90 -2.65
C GLN A 116 -14.29 6.39 -2.90
N HIS A 117 -14.82 7.28 -2.05
CA HIS A 117 -14.71 8.73 -2.30
C HIS A 117 -13.46 9.37 -1.70
N VAL A 118 -12.87 8.74 -0.69
CA VAL A 118 -11.72 9.29 0.06
C VAL A 118 -10.69 8.21 0.30
N ILE A 119 -9.42 8.55 0.04
CA ILE A 119 -8.27 7.76 0.50
C ILE A 119 -7.96 8.24 1.93
N PRO A 120 -7.99 7.36 2.94
CA PRO A 120 -7.66 7.75 4.30
C PRO A 120 -6.18 8.18 4.38
N PRO A 121 -5.79 8.93 5.42
CA PRO A 121 -4.38 9.24 5.64
C PRO A 121 -3.51 7.97 5.66
N TYR A 122 -2.23 8.08 5.33
CA TYR A 122 -1.35 6.90 5.27
C TYR A 122 -1.04 6.28 6.64
N TYR A 123 -1.44 6.94 7.72
CA TYR A 123 -1.45 6.41 9.08
C TYR A 123 -2.80 5.79 9.51
N SER A 124 -3.71 5.58 8.56
CA SER A 124 -5.00 4.95 8.79
C SER A 124 -5.35 4.02 7.63
N SER A 125 -5.86 2.83 7.93
CA SER A 125 -6.28 1.85 6.93
C SER A 125 -7.63 2.21 6.31
N PHE A 126 -7.90 1.68 5.12
CA PHE A 126 -9.28 1.67 4.62
C PHE A 126 -10.19 0.82 5.53
N ASP A 127 -11.44 1.27 5.69
CA ASP A 127 -12.47 0.47 6.35
C ASP A 127 -12.79 -0.77 5.49
N ARG A 128 -12.33 -1.93 5.95
CA ARG A 128 -12.47 -3.22 5.25
C ARG A 128 -13.92 -3.58 4.94
N ALA A 129 -14.83 -3.30 5.88
CA ALA A 129 -16.25 -3.60 5.71
C ALA A 129 -16.88 -2.69 4.65
N ARG A 130 -16.48 -1.41 4.61
CA ARG A 130 -16.90 -0.48 3.57
C ARG A 130 -16.35 -0.89 2.21
N LEU A 131 -15.07 -1.29 2.11
CA LEU A 131 -14.49 -1.77 0.86
C LEU A 131 -15.29 -2.93 0.24
N PHE A 132 -15.69 -3.92 1.04
CA PHE A 132 -16.48 -5.04 0.54
C PHE A 132 -17.89 -4.62 0.09
N ARG A 133 -18.52 -3.71 0.82
CA ARG A 133 -19.87 -3.21 0.46
C ARG A 133 -19.85 -2.35 -0.80
N ASN A 134 -18.80 -1.58 -1.03
CA ASN A 134 -18.71 -0.63 -2.14
C ASN A 134 -18.70 -1.30 -3.53
N THR A 135 -18.28 -2.56 -3.65
CA THR A 135 -18.28 -3.29 -4.92
C THR A 135 -19.56 -4.06 -5.18
N ALA A 136 -20.35 -4.35 -4.13
CA ALA A 136 -21.50 -5.27 -4.17
C ALA A 136 -21.17 -6.69 -4.68
N ILE A 137 -19.89 -7.05 -4.79
CA ILE A 137 -19.48 -8.42 -5.14
C ILE A 137 -19.75 -9.32 -3.94
N MET A 138 -20.53 -10.38 -4.19
CA MET A 138 -20.66 -11.52 -3.30
C MET A 138 -19.65 -12.59 -3.78
N PRO A 139 -18.55 -12.85 -3.05
CA PRO A 139 -17.44 -13.65 -3.57
C PRO A 139 -17.79 -15.08 -4.02
N ALA A 140 -18.90 -15.64 -3.53
CA ALA A 140 -19.39 -16.97 -3.88
C ALA A 140 -20.41 -16.97 -5.05
N ASP A 141 -20.77 -15.80 -5.59
CA ASP A 141 -21.74 -15.65 -6.68
C ASP A 141 -21.10 -14.98 -7.91
N PRO A 142 -20.79 -15.75 -8.98
CA PRO A 142 -20.13 -15.22 -10.17
C PRO A 142 -20.93 -14.12 -10.86
N SER A 143 -22.26 -14.12 -10.77
CA SER A 143 -23.10 -13.11 -11.42
C SER A 143 -22.86 -11.70 -10.83
N THR A 144 -22.54 -11.61 -9.54
CA THR A 144 -22.25 -10.31 -8.90
C THR A 144 -20.92 -9.72 -9.34
N ILE A 145 -19.97 -10.58 -9.71
CA ILE A 145 -18.67 -10.20 -10.26
C ILE A 145 -18.87 -9.63 -11.67
N GLU A 146 -19.57 -10.36 -12.53
CA GLU A 146 -19.90 -9.94 -13.89
C GLU A 146 -20.63 -8.59 -13.88
N ASN A 147 -21.68 -8.46 -13.07
CA ASN A 147 -22.43 -7.20 -12.92
C ASN A 147 -21.53 -6.02 -12.48
N PHE A 148 -20.58 -6.26 -11.58
CA PHE A 148 -19.64 -5.23 -11.16
C PHE A 148 -18.74 -4.79 -12.32
N VAL A 149 -18.15 -5.73 -13.05
CA VAL A 149 -17.27 -5.46 -14.20
C VAL A 149 -18.03 -4.79 -15.34
N ASP A 150 -19.23 -5.26 -15.65
CA ASP A 150 -20.10 -4.71 -16.69
C ASP A 150 -20.47 -3.24 -16.43
N THR A 151 -20.56 -2.86 -15.16
CA THR A 151 -20.75 -1.46 -14.76
C THR A 151 -19.57 -0.58 -15.16
N PHE A 152 -18.45 -1.12 -15.67
CA PHE A 152 -17.26 -0.40 -16.15
C PHE A 152 -16.88 -0.70 -17.61
N MET A 153 -17.68 -1.51 -18.33
CA MET A 153 -17.44 -1.89 -19.72
C MET A 153 -17.91 -0.82 -20.73
N SER A 154 -18.80 0.09 -20.34
CA SER A 154 -19.27 1.16 -21.23
C SER A 154 -18.22 2.26 -21.40
N SER A 155 -17.93 2.62 -22.65
CA SER A 155 -17.02 3.72 -23.03
C SER A 155 -17.49 5.10 -22.56
N GLN A 156 -18.76 5.22 -22.12
CA GLN A 156 -19.31 6.46 -21.59
C GLN A 156 -18.98 6.68 -20.10
N ILE A 157 -18.50 5.64 -19.40
CA ILE A 157 -18.10 5.76 -18.01
C ILE A 157 -16.75 6.43 -17.98
N ARG A 158 -16.78 7.74 -17.77
CA ARG A 158 -15.58 8.53 -17.52
C ARG A 158 -14.97 8.06 -16.21
N GLN A 159 -13.65 7.94 -16.19
CA GLN A 159 -12.91 7.78 -14.94
C GLN A 159 -13.34 8.90 -13.98
N HIS A 160 -13.72 8.50 -12.76
CA HIS A 160 -14.38 9.40 -11.81
C HIS A 160 -13.42 10.40 -11.16
N VAL A 161 -12.12 10.17 -11.25
CA VAL A 161 -11.09 10.98 -10.58
C VAL A 161 -10.59 12.08 -11.51
N ASP A 162 -10.66 13.32 -11.03
CA ASP A 162 -10.08 14.46 -11.72
C ASP A 162 -8.55 14.34 -11.83
N ALA A 163 -7.95 14.86 -12.91
CA ALA A 163 -6.52 14.74 -13.15
C ALA A 163 -5.66 15.37 -12.04
N GLN A 164 -6.10 16.47 -11.43
CA GLN A 164 -5.37 17.10 -10.32
C GLN A 164 -5.48 16.26 -9.05
N GLN A 165 -6.66 15.71 -8.77
CA GLN A 165 -6.86 14.79 -7.63
C GLN A 165 -6.01 13.53 -7.78
N LEU A 166 -5.97 12.95 -8.99
CA LEU A 166 -5.13 11.80 -9.29
C LEU A 166 -3.64 12.12 -9.08
N GLN A 167 -3.17 13.24 -9.64
CA GLN A 167 -1.78 13.66 -9.49
C GLN A 167 -1.41 13.87 -8.01
N HIS A 168 -2.28 14.53 -7.25
CA HIS A 168 -2.06 14.76 -5.83
C HIS A 168 -2.02 13.45 -5.04
N ALA A 169 -2.93 12.50 -5.31
CA ALA A 169 -2.95 11.19 -4.66
C ALA A 169 -1.69 10.37 -4.97
N VAL A 170 -1.22 10.39 -6.23
CA VAL A 170 0.03 9.74 -6.63
C VAL A 170 1.23 10.37 -5.94
N ASN A 171 1.34 11.70 -5.94
CA ASN A 171 2.41 12.42 -5.26
C ASN A 171 2.45 12.13 -3.76
N THR A 172 1.26 12.05 -3.14
CA THR A 172 1.12 11.68 -1.73
C THR A 172 1.61 10.25 -1.51
N SER A 173 1.23 9.30 -2.37
CA SER A 173 1.71 7.92 -2.29
C SER A 173 3.23 7.82 -2.41
N GLU A 174 3.84 8.63 -3.28
CA GLU A 174 5.29 8.74 -3.46
C GLU A 174 5.99 9.28 -2.22
N ALA A 175 5.42 10.30 -1.58
CA ALA A 175 6.00 10.86 -0.36
C ALA A 175 6.05 9.82 0.77
N TRP A 176 4.95 9.08 0.96
CA TRP A 176 4.85 8.07 2.01
C TRP A 176 5.69 6.83 1.74
N ILE A 177 5.73 6.31 0.50
CA ILE A 177 6.62 5.18 0.18
C ILE A 177 8.09 5.57 0.32
N TRP A 178 8.46 6.79 -0.09
CA TRP A 178 9.81 7.30 0.09
C TRP A 178 10.17 7.34 1.57
N ARG A 179 9.29 7.88 2.43
CA ARG A 179 9.54 7.96 3.86
C ARG A 179 9.64 6.58 4.51
N ALA A 180 8.79 5.63 4.14
CA ALA A 180 8.84 4.26 4.62
C ALA A 180 10.17 3.57 4.25
N ARG A 181 10.63 3.73 3.00
CA ARG A 181 11.92 3.20 2.53
C ARG A 181 13.11 3.88 3.21
N ALA A 182 13.03 5.19 3.45
CA ALA A 182 14.03 5.92 4.21
C ALA A 182 14.19 5.36 5.63
N GLN A 183 13.10 4.91 6.27
CA GLN A 183 13.17 4.27 7.59
C GLN A 183 13.97 2.96 7.56
N VAL A 184 13.77 2.12 6.55
CA VAL A 184 14.52 0.86 6.39
C VAL A 184 16.01 1.14 6.25
N LEU A 185 16.37 2.17 5.48
CA LEU A 185 17.77 2.57 5.30
C LEU A 185 18.37 3.19 6.58
N LEU A 186 17.59 3.92 7.37
CA LEU A 186 18.01 4.40 8.69
C LEU A 186 18.28 3.24 9.64
N GLY A 187 17.37 2.26 9.72
CA GLY A 187 17.55 1.06 10.55
C GLY A 187 18.83 0.29 10.17
N LEU A 188 19.05 0.08 8.86
CA LEU A 188 20.29 -0.55 8.37
C LEU A 188 21.54 0.24 8.78
N ARG A 189 21.49 1.57 8.75
CA ARG A 189 22.60 2.42 9.19
C ARG A 189 22.86 2.29 10.68
N GLU A 190 21.81 2.26 11.50
CA GLU A 190 21.92 2.09 12.95
C GLU A 190 22.48 0.71 13.31
N GLU A 191 22.01 -0.35 12.66
CA GLU A 191 22.56 -1.71 12.80
C GLU A 191 24.07 -1.74 12.53
N ILE A 192 24.50 -1.17 11.40
CA ILE A 192 25.92 -1.12 11.02
C ILE A 192 26.73 -0.26 12.01
N SER A 193 26.16 0.86 12.47
CA SER A 193 26.83 1.74 13.42
C SER A 193 27.03 1.05 14.77
N ASN A 194 26.05 0.26 15.22
CA ASN A 194 26.14 -0.55 16.43
C ASN A 194 27.17 -1.69 16.28
N ASP A 195 27.19 -2.38 15.13
CA ASP A 195 28.15 -3.44 14.83
C ASP A 195 29.60 -2.93 14.70
N THR A 196 29.76 -1.63 14.45
CA THR A 196 31.06 -0.98 14.23
C THR A 196 31.36 0.12 15.24
N ALA A 197 30.68 0.13 16.40
CA ALA A 197 30.77 1.19 17.40
C ALA A 197 32.20 1.46 17.91
N ASP A 198 33.06 0.42 17.93
CA ASP A 198 34.47 0.53 18.34
C ASP A 198 35.43 0.93 17.21
N ARG A 199 34.92 1.15 16.00
CA ARG A 199 35.74 1.47 14.81
C ARG A 199 35.74 2.97 14.53
N PRO A 200 36.85 3.55 14.06
CA PRO A 200 36.91 4.97 13.68
C PRO A 200 35.92 5.28 12.56
N GLY A 201 35.35 6.50 12.55
CA GLY A 201 34.23 6.89 11.67
C GLY A 201 34.44 6.63 10.17
N SER A 202 35.67 6.71 9.67
CA SER A 202 35.99 6.36 8.27
C SER A 202 35.75 4.88 7.95
N GLN A 203 35.90 3.98 8.92
CA GLN A 203 35.60 2.55 8.76
C GLN A 203 34.09 2.26 8.84
N GLN A 204 33.33 3.06 9.58
CA GLN A 204 31.87 2.97 9.64
C GLN A 204 31.22 3.39 8.31
N GLU A 205 31.68 4.49 7.71
CA GLU A 205 31.27 4.92 6.37
C GLU A 205 31.60 3.86 5.31
N THR A 206 32.78 3.26 5.40
CA THR A 206 33.20 2.18 4.48
C THR A 206 32.32 0.92 4.65
N ALA A 207 31.94 0.59 5.90
CA ALA A 207 31.05 -0.54 6.20
C ALA A 207 29.61 -0.29 5.72
N LEU A 208 29.10 0.94 5.86
CA LEU A 208 27.81 1.34 5.31
C LEU A 208 27.80 1.26 3.77
N GLU A 209 28.83 1.80 3.11
CA GLU A 209 28.96 1.66 1.66
C GLU A 209 29.04 0.20 1.21
N ALA A 210 29.77 -0.64 1.94
CA ALA A 210 29.87 -2.07 1.64
C ALA A 210 28.52 -2.77 1.80
N ALA A 211 27.79 -2.53 2.88
CA ALA A 211 26.46 -3.11 3.10
C ALA A 211 25.44 -2.65 2.04
N LEU A 212 25.45 -1.37 1.67
CA LEU A 212 24.61 -0.83 0.60
C LEU A 212 24.95 -1.45 -0.77
N ARG A 213 26.23 -1.78 -1.03
CA ARG A 213 26.65 -2.52 -2.23
C ARG A 213 26.15 -3.97 -2.21
N THR A 214 26.27 -4.65 -1.07
CA THR A 214 25.82 -6.04 -0.89
C THR A 214 24.30 -6.17 -1.09
N ARG A 215 23.52 -5.18 -0.64
CA ARG A 215 22.06 -5.14 -0.89
C ARG A 215 21.67 -4.57 -2.25
N HIS A 216 22.62 -4.47 -3.18
CA HIS A 216 22.40 -4.00 -4.55
C HIS A 216 21.72 -2.63 -4.67
N ILE A 217 21.89 -1.75 -3.68
CA ILE A 217 21.34 -0.40 -3.74
C ILE A 217 22.07 0.38 -4.86
N PRO A 218 21.34 0.98 -5.83
CA PRO A 218 21.91 1.80 -6.89
C PRO A 218 22.81 2.92 -6.34
N SER A 219 23.93 3.21 -7.02
CA SER A 219 24.91 4.21 -6.57
C SER A 219 24.34 5.62 -6.39
N SER A 220 23.31 5.97 -7.16
CA SER A 220 22.56 7.23 -7.04
C SER A 220 21.81 7.35 -5.71
N LEU A 221 21.27 6.24 -5.19
CA LEU A 221 20.54 6.20 -3.92
C LEU A 221 21.47 6.10 -2.71
N ARG A 222 22.71 5.63 -2.89
CA ARG A 222 23.70 5.54 -1.79
C ARG A 222 24.05 6.90 -1.21
N LYS A 223 24.16 7.94 -2.04
CA LYS A 223 24.40 9.32 -1.56
C LYS A 223 23.24 9.83 -0.71
N ILE A 224 22.01 9.55 -1.15
CA ILE A 224 20.79 9.91 -0.40
C ILE A 224 20.75 9.13 0.92
N ALA A 225 21.08 7.83 0.89
CA ALA A 225 21.13 6.98 2.08
C ALA A 225 22.12 7.50 3.15
N ALA A 226 23.29 7.99 2.71
CA ALA A 226 24.29 8.58 3.60
C ALA A 226 23.82 9.89 4.26
N ASP A 227 23.03 10.69 3.53
CA ASP A 227 22.56 12.00 3.95
C ASP A 227 21.11 12.02 4.49
N LEU A 228 20.53 10.84 4.79
CA LEU A 228 19.15 10.72 5.27
C LEU A 228 18.82 11.61 6.49
N PRO A 229 19.69 11.77 7.51
CA PRO A 229 19.39 12.63 8.65
C PRO A 229 19.13 14.10 8.27
N ASN A 230 19.75 14.59 7.20
CA ASN A 230 19.51 15.95 6.69
C ASN A 230 18.41 15.98 5.62
N THR A 231 18.26 14.88 4.88
CA THR A 231 17.30 14.76 3.79
C THR A 231 15.85 14.62 4.30
N ILE A 232 15.63 13.90 5.40
CA ILE A 232 14.28 13.70 5.96
C ILE A 232 13.64 15.03 6.42
N PRO A 233 14.31 15.90 7.19
CA PRO A 233 13.79 17.23 7.52
C PRO A 233 13.38 18.06 6.30
N LEU A 234 14.22 18.08 5.27
CA LEU A 234 13.94 18.79 4.02
C LEU A 234 12.73 18.18 3.29
N ALA A 235 12.69 16.85 3.19
CA ALA A 235 11.58 16.13 2.57
C ALA A 235 10.25 16.35 3.31
N ALA A 236 10.27 16.35 4.65
CA ALA A 236 9.10 16.59 5.49
C ALA A 236 8.55 18.00 5.25
N LYS A 237 9.42 19.01 5.30
CA LYS A 237 9.05 20.40 5.00
C LYS A 237 8.47 20.55 3.59
N HIS A 238 9.17 20.07 2.56
CA HIS A 238 8.67 20.14 1.18
C HIS A 238 7.36 19.39 0.97
N SER A 239 7.17 18.26 1.65
CA SER A 239 5.93 17.49 1.57
C SER A 239 4.76 18.24 2.23
N LEU A 240 5.02 18.96 3.32
CA LEU A 240 4.02 19.81 3.97
C LEU A 240 3.65 21.01 3.10
N ASP A 241 4.65 21.71 2.55
CA ASP A 241 4.45 22.88 1.69
C ASP A 241 3.61 22.53 0.44
N LYS A 242 3.78 21.30 -0.08
CA LYS A 242 3.01 20.74 -1.21
C LYS A 242 1.67 20.10 -0.81
N GLY A 243 1.33 20.08 0.47
CA GLY A 243 0.11 19.47 1.01
C GLY A 243 0.07 17.94 0.91
N LEU A 244 1.21 17.26 0.74
CA LEU A 244 1.30 15.80 0.65
C LEU A 244 1.20 15.11 2.01
N ILE A 245 1.44 15.86 3.10
CA ILE A 245 1.30 15.39 4.48
C ILE A 245 0.53 16.42 5.30
N GLY A 246 -0.12 15.97 6.37
CA GLY A 246 -0.94 16.83 7.23
C GLY A 246 -0.14 17.67 8.23
N SER A 247 1.04 17.20 8.65
CA SER A 247 1.86 17.88 9.65
C SER A 247 3.33 17.42 9.59
N VAL A 248 4.21 18.26 10.13
CA VAL A 248 5.62 17.94 10.42
C VAL A 248 5.78 17.97 11.93
N GLU A 249 6.36 16.93 12.49
CA GLU A 249 6.64 16.81 13.93
C GLU A 249 8.12 16.51 14.11
N SER A 250 8.83 17.30 14.92
CA SER A 250 10.27 17.09 15.21
C SER A 250 11.14 16.81 13.96
N ASP A 251 10.95 17.59 12.90
CA ASP A 251 11.61 17.49 11.59
C ASP A 251 11.34 16.18 10.80
N ASP A 252 10.21 15.53 11.05
CA ASP A 252 9.78 14.30 10.37
C ASP A 252 8.29 14.37 9.98
N PHE A 253 7.82 13.38 9.23
CA PHE A 253 6.41 13.20 8.85
C PHE A 253 5.59 13.01 10.13
N GLY A 254 4.59 13.87 10.33
CA GLY A 254 3.69 13.79 11.48
C GLY A 254 2.65 12.68 11.31
N ILE A 255 2.48 11.88 12.37
CA ILE A 255 1.56 10.75 12.45
C ILE A 255 0.56 11.01 13.55
N VAL A 256 -0.72 11.03 13.21
CA VAL A 256 -1.80 11.15 14.21
C VAL A 256 -2.06 9.79 14.82
N VAL A 257 -1.84 9.67 16.13
CA VAL A 257 -2.07 8.45 16.92
C VAL A 257 -3.12 8.69 17.99
N GLU A 258 -3.92 7.67 18.28
CA GLU A 258 -4.91 7.69 19.37
C GLU A 258 -4.20 7.49 20.72
N MET A 259 -4.50 8.36 21.68
CA MET A 259 -4.00 8.25 23.05
C MET A 259 -4.84 7.21 23.79
N LYS A 260 -4.18 6.26 24.48
CA LYS A 260 -4.87 5.36 25.41
C LYS A 260 -5.44 6.21 26.55
N GLU A 261 -6.77 6.33 26.59
CA GLU A 261 -7.46 7.04 27.66
C GLU A 261 -7.17 6.36 28.99
N THR A 262 -6.77 7.14 30.00
CA THR A 262 -6.78 6.67 31.39
C THR A 262 -8.24 6.58 31.87
N PRO A 263 -8.59 5.65 32.78
CA PRO A 263 -9.96 5.45 33.25
C PRO A 263 -10.66 6.70 33.82
N GLU A 264 -9.90 7.75 34.12
CA GLU A 264 -10.36 8.98 34.75
C GLU A 264 -10.84 10.06 33.75
N GLU A 265 -10.63 9.89 32.44
CA GLU A 265 -10.85 10.93 31.43
C GLU A 265 -11.95 10.63 30.39
N VAL A 266 -12.83 9.65 30.63
CA VAL A 266 -13.85 9.13 29.68
C VAL A 266 -15.02 10.11 29.40
N SER A 267 -14.82 11.42 29.54
CA SER A 267 -15.91 12.41 29.45
C SER A 267 -16.08 13.06 28.06
N ALA A 268 -15.30 12.66 27.04
CA ALA A 268 -15.44 13.20 25.69
C ALA A 268 -15.72 12.07 24.68
N ASN A 269 -16.82 12.17 23.91
CA ASN A 269 -17.24 11.23 22.87
C ASN A 269 -16.29 11.14 21.64
N GLN A 270 -15.02 11.56 21.76
CA GLN A 270 -14.04 11.46 20.70
C GLN A 270 -12.68 11.03 21.28
N PRO A 271 -12.03 10.00 20.70
CA PRO A 271 -10.72 9.57 21.16
C PRO A 271 -9.73 10.74 21.07
N ARG A 272 -9.00 11.00 22.14
CA ARG A 272 -7.92 12.00 22.13
C ARG A 272 -6.83 11.55 21.18
N THR A 273 -6.47 12.39 20.22
CA THR A 273 -5.37 12.13 19.28
C THR A 273 -4.18 13.04 19.56
N THR A 274 -2.96 12.53 19.37
CA THR A 274 -1.73 13.34 19.37
C THR A 274 -0.95 13.10 18.09
N THR A 275 -0.06 14.03 17.71
CA THR A 275 0.85 13.86 16.58
C THR A 275 2.22 13.43 17.10
N VAL A 276 2.80 12.40 16.49
CA VAL A 276 4.16 11.90 16.78
C VAL A 276 4.98 11.85 15.49
N PRO A 277 6.31 11.99 15.54
CA PRO A 277 7.13 11.86 14.35
C PRO A 277 7.20 10.39 13.91
N TYR A 278 7.19 10.15 12.59
CA TYR A 278 7.24 8.80 12.00
C TYR A 278 8.33 7.91 12.62
N ARG A 279 9.54 8.43 12.81
CA ARG A 279 10.68 7.69 13.38
C ARG A 279 10.46 7.17 14.82
N ASN A 280 9.49 7.72 15.57
CA ASN A 280 9.26 7.34 16.97
C ASN A 280 8.23 6.20 17.11
N LEU A 281 7.68 5.70 16.01
CA LEU A 281 6.80 4.54 16.03
C LEU A 281 7.57 3.25 16.34
N ASP A 282 6.92 2.28 16.97
CA ASP A 282 7.49 0.95 17.17
C ASP A 282 7.57 0.16 15.84
N SER A 283 8.28 -0.98 15.85
CA SER A 283 8.49 -1.80 14.66
C SER A 283 7.20 -2.24 13.99
N ASP A 284 6.16 -2.55 14.76
CA ASP A 284 4.91 -3.10 14.26
C ASP A 284 4.09 -2.02 13.57
N HIS A 285 4.03 -0.82 14.15
CA HIS A 285 3.42 0.34 13.52
C HIS A 285 4.21 0.77 12.28
N LEU A 286 5.55 0.77 12.33
CA LEU A 286 6.39 1.08 11.17
C LEU A 286 6.15 0.10 10.02
N ASP A 287 6.04 -1.20 10.30
CA ASP A 287 5.72 -2.22 9.31
C ASP A 287 4.32 -2.02 8.71
N ALA A 288 3.32 -1.74 9.55
CA ALA A 288 1.96 -1.48 9.09
C ALA A 288 1.88 -0.26 8.17
N LEU A 289 2.54 0.86 8.53
CA LEU A 289 2.60 2.05 7.69
C LEU A 289 3.33 1.81 6.36
N ARG A 290 4.42 1.05 6.41
CA ARG A 290 5.13 0.63 5.18
C ARG A 290 4.20 -0.15 4.25
N LYS A 291 3.48 -1.15 4.78
CA LYS A 291 2.54 -1.96 3.99
C LYS A 291 1.41 -1.13 3.38
N ILE A 292 0.87 -0.15 4.12
CA ILE A 292 -0.10 0.82 3.59
C ILE A 292 0.52 1.61 2.43
N ALA A 293 1.72 2.15 2.62
CA ALA A 293 2.41 2.94 1.62
C ALA A 293 2.70 2.13 0.34
N GLU A 294 3.26 0.93 0.50
CA GLU A 294 3.61 0.00 -0.60
C GLU A 294 2.38 -0.44 -1.38
N SER A 295 1.32 -0.86 -0.69
CA SER A 295 0.12 -1.38 -1.34
C SER A 295 -0.63 -0.31 -2.14
N ARG A 296 -0.77 0.90 -1.59
CA ARG A 296 -1.39 2.03 -2.31
C ARG A 296 -0.53 2.48 -3.48
N PHE A 297 0.80 2.56 -3.28
CA PHE A 297 1.74 2.92 -4.35
C PHE A 297 1.72 1.89 -5.49
N MET A 298 1.70 0.60 -5.17
CA MET A 298 1.56 -0.50 -6.16
C MET A 298 0.28 -0.34 -6.97
N ALA A 299 -0.85 -0.10 -6.32
CA ALA A 299 -2.13 0.09 -7.00
C ALA A 299 -2.09 1.27 -8.00
N PHE A 300 -1.51 2.41 -7.60
CA PHE A 300 -1.34 3.55 -8.50
C PHE A 300 -0.35 3.26 -9.63
N ALA A 301 0.79 2.64 -9.33
CA ALA A 301 1.81 2.31 -10.32
C ALA A 301 1.25 1.36 -11.38
N TRP A 302 0.50 0.34 -10.96
CA TRP A 302 -0.17 -0.58 -11.86
C TRP A 302 -1.26 0.12 -12.66
N ALA A 303 -2.14 0.89 -12.02
CA ALA A 303 -3.21 1.60 -12.68
C ALA A 303 -2.71 2.61 -13.73
N LEU A 304 -1.50 3.14 -13.57
CA LEU A 304 -0.86 4.06 -14.51
C LEU A 304 0.06 3.37 -15.53
N GLY A 305 0.08 2.03 -15.56
CA GLY A 305 0.90 1.25 -16.48
C GLY A 305 2.40 1.38 -16.25
N LYS A 306 2.84 1.78 -15.05
CA LYS A 306 4.26 1.81 -14.65
C LYS A 306 4.80 0.42 -14.32
N ILE A 307 3.91 -0.46 -13.87
CA ILE A 307 4.13 -1.91 -13.85
C ILE A 307 3.12 -2.60 -14.76
N ASP A 308 3.62 -3.57 -15.50
CA ASP A 308 2.89 -4.38 -16.47
C ASP A 308 2.12 -5.50 -15.77
N THR A 309 2.73 -6.13 -14.77
CA THR A 309 2.15 -7.22 -13.98
C THR A 309 1.85 -6.80 -12.54
N TRP A 310 0.82 -7.39 -11.94
CA TRP A 310 0.51 -7.24 -10.53
C TRP A 310 1.45 -8.12 -9.71
N ASP A 311 2.65 -7.62 -9.43
CA ASP A 311 3.70 -8.35 -8.73
C ASP A 311 4.30 -7.47 -7.63
N ILE A 312 4.20 -7.96 -6.38
CA ILE A 312 4.67 -7.25 -5.19
C ILE A 312 6.19 -7.07 -5.26
N GLU A 313 6.92 -8.05 -5.79
CA GLU A 313 8.39 -7.98 -5.88
C GLU A 313 8.83 -6.86 -6.83
N LYS A 314 8.14 -6.70 -7.96
CA LYS A 314 8.39 -5.60 -8.92
C LYS A 314 8.13 -4.22 -8.32
N THR A 315 7.29 -4.11 -7.29
CA THR A 315 7.07 -2.83 -6.60
C THR A 315 8.34 -2.35 -5.89
N GLY A 316 9.18 -3.28 -5.42
CA GLY A 316 10.49 -2.98 -4.84
C GLY A 316 11.45 -2.30 -5.83
N GLU A 317 11.31 -2.57 -7.12
CA GLU A 317 12.16 -2.01 -8.18
C GLU A 317 11.74 -0.61 -8.63
N LEU A 318 10.46 -0.28 -8.45
CA LEU A 318 9.92 1.04 -8.79
C LEU A 318 10.40 2.11 -7.80
N LEU A 319 11.18 3.08 -8.29
CA LEU A 319 11.62 4.22 -7.49
C LEU A 319 10.58 5.34 -7.40
N SER A 320 9.83 5.57 -8.49
CA SER A 320 8.80 6.59 -8.58
C SER A 320 7.81 6.27 -9.72
N ILE A 321 6.59 6.76 -9.60
CA ILE A 321 5.57 6.78 -10.66
C ILE A 321 5.77 8.02 -11.54
N ASN A 322 6.01 9.16 -10.89
CA ASN A 322 6.37 10.40 -11.53
C ASN A 322 7.88 10.43 -11.82
N PRO A 323 8.29 10.83 -13.04
CA PRO A 323 9.70 10.93 -13.39
C PRO A 323 10.44 12.01 -12.59
N ILE A 324 9.71 12.99 -12.04
CA ILE A 324 10.22 13.95 -11.06
C ILE A 324 9.61 13.56 -9.73
N ASN A 325 10.44 13.09 -8.79
CA ASN A 325 9.96 12.71 -7.46
C ASN A 325 9.27 13.91 -6.81
N ALA A 326 8.00 13.71 -6.45
CA ALA A 326 7.11 14.78 -5.99
C ALA A 326 7.64 15.54 -4.78
N ILE A 327 8.52 14.94 -3.96
CA ILE A 327 9.16 15.62 -2.82
C ILE A 327 10.13 16.71 -3.32
N TRP A 328 10.87 16.45 -4.40
CA TRP A 328 12.03 17.23 -4.83
C TRP A 328 11.75 18.22 -5.97
N THR A 329 10.54 18.25 -6.52
CA THR A 329 10.15 19.22 -7.55
C THR A 329 10.13 20.66 -7.01
N PRO A 330 10.73 21.66 -7.66
CA PRO A 330 10.61 23.07 -7.25
C PRO A 330 9.16 23.58 -7.34
N GLU A 331 8.77 24.53 -6.49
CA GLU A 331 7.41 25.13 -6.49
C GLU A 331 7.07 25.98 -7.72
N ASN A 332 8.09 26.43 -8.47
CA ASN A 332 7.96 27.47 -9.50
C ASN A 332 8.32 26.99 -10.93
N GLU A 333 7.74 25.89 -11.39
CA GLU A 333 7.80 25.46 -12.81
C GLU A 333 6.42 25.26 -13.46
#